data_AF-A0A9E1TU45-F1
#
_entry.id   AF-A0A9E1TU45-F1
#
_cell.length_a   1.000
_cell.length_b   1.000
_cell.length_c   1.000
_cell.angle_alpha   90.00
_cell.angle_beta   90.00
_cell.angle_gamma   90.00
#
_symmetry.space_group_name_H-M   'P 1'
#
loop_
_entity.id
_entity.type
_entity.pdbx_description
1 polymer ?
#
loop_
_entity_poly.entity_id
_entity_poly.type
_entity_poly.pdbx_seq_one_letter_code
_entity_poly.pdbx_strand_id
1 'polypeptide(L)'
;MGEFKRQLIVKSEPVNPMTLADLDADNQYVLCWCNRCGHSADIDPTPLISRLGPLFPVPELGGRMRCTPCQSHDVTTSPAWLHDAGQIAVHG
;
A
#
# COMPACT_ATOMS: atom_id res chain seq x y z
N MET A 1 14.44 29.04 7.25
CA MET A 1 13.52 28.23 8.08
C MET A 1 12.92 27.09 7.24
N GLY A 2 13.71 26.08 6.88
CA GLY A 2 13.23 24.96 6.03
C GLY A 2 14.05 23.66 6.13
N GLU A 3 15.19 23.70 6.83
CA GLU A 3 16.12 22.56 6.92
C GLU A 3 15.66 21.50 7.93
N PHE A 4 15.02 21.92 9.03
CA PHE A 4 14.50 21.00 10.05
C PHE A 4 13.42 20.05 9.52
N LYS A 5 12.56 20.52 8.60
CA LYS A 5 11.51 19.69 7.99
C LYS A 5 12.12 18.64 7.04
N ARG A 6 13.24 18.97 6.39
CA ARG A 6 13.90 18.09 5.40
C ARG A 6 14.57 16.88 6.05
N GLN A 7 15.16 17.06 7.23
CA GLN A 7 15.79 15.96 7.99
C GLN A 7 14.77 14.99 8.59
N LEU A 8 13.55 15.45 8.89
CA LEU A 8 12.48 14.60 9.40
C LEU A 8 11.86 13.73 8.29
N ILE A 9 11.73 14.27 7.07
CA ILE A 9 11.15 13.53 5.92
C ILE A 9 12.01 12.30 5.55
N VAL A 10 13.34 12.45 5.51
CA VAL A 10 14.28 11.34 5.20
C VAL A 10 14.23 10.24 6.26
N LYS A 11 13.81 10.55 7.48
CA LYS A 11 13.76 9.60 8.60
C LYS A 11 12.46 8.79 8.67
N SER A 12 11.46 9.16 7.86
CA SER A 12 10.12 8.57 7.86
C SER A 12 9.89 7.61 6.69
N GLU A 13 10.87 7.41 5.81
CA GLU A 13 10.82 6.35 4.82
C GLU A 13 11.02 5.01 5.55
N PRO A 14 10.05 4.08 5.52
CA PRO A 14 10.24 2.78 6.13
C PRO A 14 11.42 2.11 5.44
N VAL A 15 12.51 1.94 6.19
CA VAL A 15 13.81 1.40 5.73
C VAL A 15 13.68 -0.04 5.19
N ASN A 16 12.53 -0.68 5.39
CA ASN A 16 12.17 -1.94 4.75
C ASN A 16 10.69 -1.92 4.36
N PRO A 17 10.35 -1.74 3.06
CA PRO A 17 8.97 -1.86 2.62
C PRO A 17 8.50 -3.30 2.84
N MET A 18 7.32 -3.47 3.42
CA MET A 18 6.70 -4.79 3.57
C MET A 18 6.60 -5.47 2.19
N THR A 19 7.01 -6.72 2.12
CA THR A 19 6.94 -7.51 0.89
C THR A 19 5.65 -8.31 0.82
N LEU A 20 5.32 -8.82 -0.37
CA LEU A 20 4.18 -9.72 -0.54
C LEU A 20 4.31 -10.99 0.31
N ALA A 21 5.53 -11.51 0.51
CA ALA A 21 5.77 -12.66 1.37
C ALA A 21 5.50 -12.40 2.84
N ASP A 22 5.82 -11.19 3.34
CA ASP A 22 5.47 -10.81 4.71
C ASP A 22 3.94 -10.78 4.88
N LEU A 23 3.21 -10.25 3.89
CA LEU A 23 1.74 -10.24 3.92
C LEU A 23 1.13 -11.63 3.91
N ASP A 24 1.66 -12.52 3.08
CA ASP A 24 1.22 -13.92 3.00
C ASP A 24 1.51 -14.67 4.31
N ALA A 25 2.68 -14.45 4.91
CA ALA A 25 3.05 -15.02 6.20
C ALA A 25 2.15 -14.55 7.35
N ASP A 26 1.72 -13.28 7.33
CA ASP A 26 0.77 -12.70 8.28
C ASP A 26 -0.71 -13.00 7.92
N ASN A 27 -0.97 -13.71 6.82
CA ASN A 27 -2.32 -14.00 6.29
C ASN A 27 -3.16 -12.73 6.12
N GLN A 28 -2.52 -11.68 5.60
CA GLN A 28 -3.09 -10.35 5.37
C GLN A 28 -3.28 -10.06 3.88
N TYR A 29 -4.27 -9.21 3.58
CA TYR A 29 -4.57 -8.78 2.22
C TYR A 29 -3.84 -7.50 1.83
N VAL A 30 -3.70 -7.27 0.53
CA VAL A 30 -3.31 -5.96 -0.01
C VAL A 30 -4.56 -5.13 -0.25
N LEU A 31 -4.72 -4.05 0.51
CA LEU A 31 -5.77 -3.07 0.26
C LEU A 31 -5.33 -2.17 -0.90
N CYS A 32 -6.13 -2.15 -1.96
CA CYS A 32 -5.93 -1.32 -3.13
C CYS A 32 -6.99 -0.23 -3.15
N TRP A 33 -6.60 1.03 -3.27
CA TRP A 33 -7.49 2.19 -3.31
C TRP A 33 -7.23 3.02 -4.56
N CYS A 34 -8.27 3.28 -5.36
CA CYS A 34 -8.15 4.17 -6.51
C CYS A 34 -8.41 5.62 -6.11
N ASN A 35 -7.39 6.48 -6.23
CA ASN A 35 -7.48 7.90 -5.88
C ASN A 35 -8.42 8.70 -6.81
N ARG A 36 -8.79 8.14 -7.98
CA ARG A 36 -9.65 8.81 -8.97
C ARG A 36 -11.14 8.60 -8.76
N CYS A 37 -11.55 7.40 -8.33
CA CYS A 37 -12.96 7.04 -8.21
C CYS A 37 -13.36 6.55 -6.81
N GLY A 38 -12.40 6.44 -5.88
CA GLY A 38 -12.63 5.94 -4.52
C GLY A 38 -12.92 4.45 -4.44
N HIS A 39 -12.73 3.69 -5.53
CA HIS A 39 -12.92 2.25 -5.50
C HIS A 39 -11.81 1.59 -4.69
N SER A 40 -12.21 0.77 -3.70
CA SER A 40 -11.32 -0.07 -2.92
C SER A 40 -11.56 -1.55 -3.20
N ALA A 41 -10.49 -2.33 -3.18
CA ALA A 41 -10.54 -3.79 -3.28
C ALA A 41 -9.42 -4.41 -2.45
N ASP A 42 -9.75 -5.47 -1.73
CA ASP A 42 -8.78 -6.32 -1.04
C ASP A 42 -8.31 -7.43 -2.00
N ILE A 43 -6.99 -7.57 -2.15
CA ILE A 43 -6.38 -8.52 -3.08
C ILE A 43 -5.51 -9.49 -2.30
N ASP A 44 -5.69 -10.77 -2.61
CA ASP A 44 -4.89 -11.85 -2.04
C ASP A 44 -3.42 -11.77 -2.54
N PRO A 45 -2.43 -11.84 -1.64
CA PRO A 45 -1.02 -11.76 -2.02
C PRO A 45 -0.51 -13.02 -2.75
N THR A 46 -1.10 -14.20 -2.52
CA THR A 46 -0.65 -15.49 -3.11
C THR A 46 -0.52 -15.46 -4.65
N PRO A 47 -1.55 -15.03 -5.42
CA PRO A 47 -1.42 -14.93 -6.88
C PRO A 47 -0.45 -13.84 -7.31
N LEU A 48 -0.23 -12.81 -6.49
CA LEU A 48 0.72 -11.73 -6.76
C LEU A 48 2.16 -12.21 -6.56
N ILE A 49 2.43 -12.98 -5.51
CA ILE A 49 3.73 -13.63 -5.25
C ILE A 49 4.13 -14.50 -6.42
N SER A 50 3.20 -15.32 -6.92
CA SER A 50 3.46 -16.21 -8.06
C SER A 50 3.81 -15.46 -9.35
N ARG A 51 3.40 -14.20 -9.49
CA ARG A 51 3.61 -13.38 -10.71
C ARG A 51 4.79 -12.41 -10.59
N LEU A 52 4.97 -11.80 -9.42
CA LEU A 52 5.92 -10.70 -9.19
C LEU A 52 7.12 -11.12 -8.34
N GLY A 53 7.01 -12.26 -7.66
CA GLY A 53 7.98 -12.76 -6.70
C GLY A 53 7.64 -12.38 -5.25
N PRO A 54 8.09 -13.18 -4.27
CA PRO A 54 7.80 -13.01 -2.85
C PRO A 54 8.37 -11.71 -2.26
N LEU A 55 9.54 -11.30 -2.72
CA LEU A 55 10.24 -10.10 -2.22
C LEU A 55 9.72 -8.79 -2.84
N PHE A 56 8.64 -8.84 -3.62
CA PHE A 56 8.11 -7.66 -4.26
C PHE A 56 7.49 -6.71 -3.22
N PRO A 57 7.87 -5.43 -3.17
CA PRO A 57 7.36 -4.49 -2.19
C PRO A 57 5.91 -4.09 -2.49
N VAL A 58 5.06 -4.11 -1.47
CA VAL A 58 3.64 -3.72 -1.53
C VAL A 58 3.40 -2.29 -2.07
N PRO A 59 4.15 -1.24 -1.68
CA PRO A 59 3.88 0.12 -2.19
C PRO A 59 4.13 0.26 -3.70
N GLU A 60 5.01 -0.55 -4.29
CA GLU A 60 5.28 -0.53 -5.73
C GLU A 60 4.19 -1.23 -6.56
N LEU A 61 3.27 -1.94 -5.90
CA LEU A 61 2.22 -2.69 -6.56
C LEU A 61 1.21 -1.78 -7.27
N GLY A 62 0.93 -0.61 -6.68
CA GLY A 62 0.00 0.38 -7.23
C GLY A 62 0.35 0.83 -8.66
N GLY A 63 1.64 1.00 -8.96
CA GLY A 63 2.10 1.37 -10.31
C GLY A 63 1.86 0.30 -11.38
N ARG A 64 1.55 -0.94 -10.99
CA ARG A 64 1.22 -2.06 -11.90
C ARG A 64 -0.25 -2.41 -11.90
N MET A 65 -1.06 -1.67 -11.13
CA MET A 65 -2.48 -1.89 -11.01
C MET A 65 -3.26 -0.91 -11.87
N ARG A 66 -4.44 -1.38 -12.31
CA ARG A 66 -5.39 -0.57 -13.05
C ARG A 66 -6.76 -0.77 -12.43
N CYS A 67 -7.38 0.33 -12.07
CA CYS A 67 -8.72 0.33 -11.54
C CYS A 67 -9.71 -0.19 -12.61
N THR A 68 -10.48 -1.23 -12.30
CA THR A 68 -11.47 -1.79 -13.24
C THR A 68 -12.59 -0.81 -13.61
N PRO A 69 -13.20 -0.02 -12.69
CA PRO A 69 -14.27 0.91 -13.06
C PRO A 69 -13.80 2.13 -13.84
N CYS A 70 -12.70 2.78 -13.43
CA CYS A 70 -12.27 4.04 -14.05
C CYS A 70 -11.04 3.92 -14.96
N GLN A 71 -10.44 2.73 -15.03
CA GLN A 71 -9.29 2.42 -15.89
C GLN A 71 -8.01 3.23 -15.60
N SER A 72 -7.97 3.99 -14.50
CA SER A 72 -6.79 4.74 -14.05
C SER A 72 -5.73 3.84 -13.42
N HIS A 73 -4.47 4.24 -13.58
CA HIS A 73 -3.30 3.64 -12.89
C HIS A 73 -2.96 4.34 -11.56
N ASP A 74 -3.79 5.30 -11.16
CA ASP A 74 -3.64 6.05 -9.91
C ASP A 74 -4.26 5.23 -8.75
N VAL A 75 -3.56 4.17 -8.38
CA VAL A 75 -3.93 3.20 -7.34
C VAL A 75 -2.89 3.23 -6.23
N THR A 76 -3.33 3.51 -5.01
CA THR A 76 -2.54 3.39 -3.79
C THR A 76 -2.68 1.97 -3.25
N THR A 77 -1.57 1.32 -2.93
CA THR A 77 -1.55 -0.01 -2.32
C THR A 77 -0.96 0.06 -0.92
N SER A 78 -1.63 -0.60 0.02
CA SER A 78 -1.21 -0.68 1.42
C SER A 78 -1.49 -2.08 1.96
N PRO A 79 -0.71 -2.57 2.94
CA PRO A 79 -1.15 -3.70 3.76
C PRO A 79 -2.51 -3.37 4.40
N ALA A 80 -3.43 -4.35 4.43
CA ALA A 80 -4.79 -4.18 4.96
C ALA A 80 -4.89 -4.09 6.50
N TRP A 81 -3.77 -3.81 7.19
CA TRP A 81 -3.72 -3.60 8.65
C TRP A 81 -4.70 -2.53 9.16
N LEU A 82 -5.16 -1.64 8.26
CA LEU A 82 -6.13 -0.57 8.53
C LEU A 82 -7.52 -1.05 8.98
N HIS A 83 -7.84 -2.35 8.91
CA HIS A 83 -9.05 -2.85 9.57
C HIS A 83 -8.90 -2.97 11.10
N ASP A 84 -7.69 -3.13 11.63
CA ASP A 84 -7.44 -3.31 13.07
C ASP A 84 -6.76 -2.08 13.73
N ALA A 85 -5.98 -1.32 12.96
CA ALA A 85 -5.40 -0.06 13.41
C ALA A 85 -6.48 1.05 13.45
N GLY A 86 -7.13 1.17 14.61
CA GLY A 86 -8.23 2.09 14.88
C GLY A 86 -8.08 3.49 14.25
N GLN A 87 -9.22 4.01 13.79
CA GLN A 87 -9.46 5.36 13.28
C GLN A 87 -8.38 6.37 13.67
N ILE A 88 -7.56 6.79 12.72
CA ILE A 88 -6.77 8.01 12.86
C ILE A 88 -7.73 9.19 13.00
N ALA A 89 -7.72 9.82 14.17
CA ALA A 89 -8.61 10.92 14.52
C ALA A 89 -8.59 12.01 13.43
N VAL A 90 -9.76 12.29 12.87
CA VAL A 90 -9.99 13.45 12.00
C VAL A 90 -10.01 14.67 12.93
N HIS A 91 -8.92 15.43 12.98
CA HIS A 91 -8.94 16.73 13.64
C HIS A 91 -9.69 17.71 12.74
N GLY A 92 -10.95 18.00 13.11
CA GLY A 92 -11.71 19.14 12.60
C GLY A 92 -11.31 20.44 13.27
#